data_AF-A0A0P1EUK9-F1
#
_entry.id   AF-A0A0P1EUK9-F1
#
_cell.length_a   1.000
_cell.length_b   1.000
_cell.length_c   1.000
_cell.angle_alpha   90.00
_cell.angle_beta   90.00
_cell.angle_gamma   90.00
#
_symmetry.space_group_name_H-M   'P 1'
#
loop_
_entity.id
_entity.type
_entity.pdbx_description
1 polymer ?
#
loop_
_entity_poly.entity_id
_entity_poly.type
_entity_poly.pdbx_seq_one_letter_code
_entity_poly.pdbx_strand_id
1 'polypeptide(L)'
;MLIITGASGKLGGLVVEALQRLVTADQIGVSVRDPEKLTDLAARGVRVRRGDYEDADSLRHAWEGASRVLGVCSGWGQNDTVSP
;
A
#
# COMPACT_ATOMS: atom_id res chain seq x y z
N MET A 1 -4.90 -0.21 13.24
CA MET A 1 -4.97 -0.40 11.77
C MET A 1 -3.59 -0.72 11.21
N LEU A 2 -3.49 -1.69 10.31
CA LEU A 2 -2.28 -2.06 9.58
C LEU A 2 -2.26 -1.32 8.24
N ILE A 3 -1.21 -0.55 7.97
CA ILE A 3 -1.04 0.11 6.67
C ILE A 3 -0.08 -0.68 5.80
N ILE A 4 -0.48 -0.96 4.57
CA ILE A 4 0.35 -1.60 3.55
C ILE A 4 0.62 -0.57 2.46
N THR A 5 1.89 -0.26 2.22
CA THR A 5 2.28 0.59 1.08
C THR A 5 2.45 -0.26 -0.17
N GLY A 6 2.32 0.34 -1.36
CA GLY A 6 2.57 -0.38 -2.62
C GLY A 6 1.57 -1.51 -2.88
N ALA A 7 0.37 -1.43 -2.32
CA ALA A 7 -0.68 -2.45 -2.47
C ALA A 7 -1.19 -2.61 -3.92
N SER A 8 -0.90 -1.66 -4.80
CA SER A 8 -1.14 -1.76 -6.25
C SER A 8 -0.16 -2.71 -6.96
N GLY A 9 0.92 -3.13 -6.30
CA GLY A 9 1.89 -4.10 -6.81
C GLY A 9 1.54 -5.54 -6.43
N LYS A 10 2.17 -6.52 -7.09
CA LYS A 10 1.89 -7.96 -6.90
C LYS A 10 2.05 -8.41 -5.44
N LEU A 11 3.15 -8.04 -4.78
CA LEU A 11 3.40 -8.44 -3.39
C LEU A 11 2.42 -7.75 -2.43
N GLY A 12 2.24 -6.44 -2.55
CA GLY A 12 1.33 -5.69 -1.68
C GLY A 12 -0.11 -6.17 -1.79
N GLY A 13 -0.59 -6.45 -3.01
CA GLY A 13 -1.91 -7.04 -3.25
C GLY A 13 -2.09 -8.40 -2.56
N LEU A 14 -1.12 -9.31 -2.71
CA LEU A 14 -1.15 -10.62 -2.04
C LEU A 14 -1.16 -10.50 -0.52
N VAL A 15 -0.42 -9.55 0.05
CA VAL A 15 -0.44 -9.29 1.50
C VAL A 15 -1.83 -8.83 1.94
N VAL A 16 -2.46 -7.90 1.22
CA VAL A 16 -3.80 -7.42 1.54
C VAL A 16 -4.84 -8.54 1.45
N GLU A 17 -4.75 -9.41 0.45
CA GLU A 17 -5.61 -10.59 0.34
C GLU A 17 -5.40 -11.58 1.49
N ALA A 18 -4.15 -11.79 1.91
CA ALA A 18 -3.83 -12.65 3.04
C ALA A 18 -4.37 -12.08 4.36
N LEU A 19 -4.21 -10.77 4.58
CA LEU A 19 -4.68 -10.09 5.78
C LEU A 19 -6.20 -10.12 5.90
N GLN A 20 -6.93 -10.01 4.79
CA GLN A 20 -8.40 -10.11 4.80
C GLN A 20 -8.93 -11.47 5.27
N ARG A 21 -8.10 -12.51 5.33
CA ARG A 21 -8.45 -13.82 5.90
C ARG A 21 -8.18 -13.91 7.41
N LEU A 22 -7.45 -12.95 7.97
CA LEU A 22 -6.96 -12.97 9.35
C LEU A 22 -7.60 -11.87 10.21
N VAL A 23 -7.92 -10.72 9.60
CA VAL A 23 -8.47 -9.54 10.28
C VAL A 23 -9.62 -8.95 9.48
N THR A 24 -10.44 -8.14 10.14
CA THR A 24 -11.55 -7.43 9.49
C THR A 24 -11.02 -6.28 8.61
N ALA A 25 -11.78 -5.93 7.57
CA ALA A 25 -11.33 -4.97 6.56
C ALA A 25 -11.06 -3.56 7.12
N ASP A 26 -11.77 -3.14 8.17
CA ASP A 26 -11.56 -1.88 8.89
C ASP A 26 -10.19 -1.81 9.60
N GLN A 27 -9.59 -2.96 9.88
CA GLN A 27 -8.25 -3.04 10.44
C GLN A 27 -7.15 -2.92 9.39
N ILE A 28 -7.50 -2.95 8.10
CA ILE A 28 -6.57 -2.89 6.97
C ILE A 28 -6.69 -1.53 6.29
N GLY A 29 -5.56 -0.86 6.10
CA GLY A 29 -5.46 0.30 5.23
C GLY A 29 -4.34 0.13 4.21
N VAL A 30 -4.50 0.77 3.06
CA VAL A 30 -3.52 0.77 1.98
C VAL A 30 -3.17 2.19 1.59
N SER A 31 -1.87 2.42 1.41
CA SER A 31 -1.27 3.68 1.00
C SER A 31 -0.67 3.50 -0.40
N VAL A 32 -1.25 4.17 -1.39
CA VAL A 32 -0.82 4.10 -2.80
C VAL A 32 -0.82 5.47 -3.45
N ARG A 33 -0.09 5.63 -4.56
CA ARG A 33 -0.08 6.88 -5.33
C ARG A 33 -1.41 7.14 -6.05
N ASP A 34 -2.01 6.07 -6.58
CA ASP A 34 -3.26 6.11 -7.34
C ASP A 34 -4.36 5.27 -6.63
N PRO A 35 -5.14 5.87 -5.71
CA PRO A 35 -6.20 5.15 -4.99
C PRO A 35 -7.27 4.53 -5.90
N GLU A 36 -7.53 5.16 -7.05
CA GLU A 36 -8.55 4.73 -8.01
C GLU A 36 -8.24 3.36 -8.63
N LYS A 37 -6.99 2.92 -8.62
CA LYS A 37 -6.61 1.56 -9.06
C LYS A 37 -7.04 0.47 -8.09
N LEU A 38 -7.48 0.83 -6.88
CA LEU A 38 -7.83 -0.08 -5.80
C LEU A 38 -9.28 0.12 -5.30
N THR A 39 -10.18 0.56 -6.17
CA THR A 39 -11.62 0.72 -5.88
C THR A 39 -12.27 -0.57 -5.38
N ASP A 40 -11.86 -1.73 -5.90
CA ASP A 40 -12.34 -3.03 -5.43
C ASP A 40 -12.00 -3.29 -3.95
N LEU A 41 -10.84 -2.84 -3.48
CA LEU A 41 -10.47 -2.95 -2.06
C LEU A 41 -11.29 -2.00 -1.20
N ALA A 42 -11.53 -0.78 -1.68
CA ALA A 42 -12.42 0.17 -1.00
C ALA A 42 -13.85 -0.38 -0.89
N ALA A 43 -14.37 -1.01 -1.93
CA ALA A 43 -15.68 -1.66 -1.93
C ALA A 43 -15.77 -2.82 -0.92
N ARG A 44 -14.64 -3.47 -0.62
CA ARG A 44 -14.52 -4.53 0.39
C ARG A 44 -14.36 -3.98 1.82
N GLY A 45 -14.39 -2.67 2.00
CA GLY A 45 -14.27 -2.01 3.30
C GLY A 45 -12.83 -1.74 3.75
N VAL A 46 -11.83 -2.00 2.89
CA VAL A 46 -10.44 -1.65 3.16
C VAL A 46 -10.27 -0.15 2.99
N ARG A 47 -9.58 0.50 3.93
CA ARG A 47 -9.30 1.93 3.81
C ARG A 47 -8.23 2.20 2.76
N VAL A 48 -8.59 2.83 1.65
CA VAL A 48 -7.64 3.21 0.60
C VAL A 48 -7.37 4.71 0.68
N ARG A 49 -6.11 5.11 0.87
CA ARG A 49 -5.69 6.53 0.90
C ARG A 49 -4.50 6.78 -0.03
N ARG A 50 -4.45 8.01 -0.57
CA ARG A 50 -3.30 8.49 -1.32
C ARG A 50 -2.13 8.71 -0.38
N GLY A 51 -0.99 8.10 -0.68
CA GLY A 51 0.27 8.36 0.01
C GLY A 51 1.41 8.27 -0.99
N ASP A 52 2.16 9.35 -1.10
CA ASP A 52 3.29 9.52 -2.00
C ASP A 52 4.56 9.71 -1.19
N TYR A 53 5.61 8.97 -1.51
CA TYR A 53 6.87 9.03 -0.77
C TYR A 53 7.60 10.37 -0.93
N GLU A 54 7.25 11.13 -1.98
CA GLU A 54 7.78 12.47 -2.23
C GLU A 54 6.97 13.58 -1.53
N ASP A 55 5.82 13.25 -0.92
CA ASP A 55 4.93 14.19 -0.23
C ASP A 55 4.65 13.72 1.20
N ALA A 56 5.35 14.32 2.16
CA ALA A 56 5.27 13.97 3.58
C ALA A 56 3.87 14.20 4.19
N ASP A 57 3.11 15.19 3.72
CA ASP A 57 1.76 15.46 4.23
C ASP A 57 0.77 14.40 3.73
N SER A 58 0.93 13.95 2.48
CA SER A 58 0.16 12.82 1.97
C SER A 58 0.41 11.54 2.76
N LEU A 59 1.66 11.25 3.14
CA LEU A 59 1.99 10.08 3.97
C LEU A 59 1.38 10.20 5.37
N ARG A 60 1.48 11.37 5.99
CA ARG A 60 0.88 11.64 7.31
C ARG A 60 -0.62 11.39 7.27
N HIS A 61 -1.30 11.86 6.23
CA HIS A 61 -2.72 11.62 6.03
C HIS A 61 -3.02 10.13 5.76
N ALA A 62 -2.21 9.45 4.94
CA ALA A 62 -2.40 8.03 4.64
C ALA A 62 -2.24 7.14 5.88
N TRP A 63 -1.29 7.49 6.76
CA TRP A 63 -0.91 6.68 7.92
C TRP A 63 -1.62 7.06 9.22
N GLU A 64 -2.56 8.01 9.17
CA GLU A 64 -3.32 8.44 10.33
C GLU A 64 -4.08 7.25 10.98
N GLY A 65 -3.80 7.00 12.26
CA GLY A 65 -4.37 5.86 13.01
C GLY A 65 -3.70 4.51 12.73
N ALA A 66 -2.58 4.49 12.00
CA ALA A 66 -1.77 3.30 11.81
C ALA A 66 -1.12 2.85 13.11
N SER A 67 -1.26 1.57 13.41
CA SER A 67 -0.58 0.90 14.53
C SER A 67 0.75 0.30 14.06
N ARG A 68 0.81 -0.16 12.80
CA ARG A 68 1.99 -0.71 12.13
C ARG A 68 1.92 -0.37 10.65
N VAL A 69 3.08 -0.21 10.02
CA VAL A 69 3.21 0.05 8.58
C VAL A 69 4.13 -1.00 7.97
N LEU A 70 3.67 -1.68 6.92
CA LEU A 70 4.49 -2.54 6.09
C LEU A 70 4.88 -1.75 4.82
N GLY A 71 6.16 -1.40 4.74
CA GLY A 71 6.74 -0.80 3.54
C GLY A 71 7.07 -1.86 2.51
N VAL A 72 6.37 -1.88 1.37
CA VAL A 72 6.75 -2.71 0.22
C VAL A 72 7.63 -1.89 -0.70
N CYS A 73 8.93 -2.16 -0.68
CA CYS A 73 9.87 -1.55 -1.62
C CYS A 73 9.91 -2.38 -2.91
N SER A 74 9.68 -1.75 -4.06
CA SER A 74 10.09 -2.33 -5.33
C SER A 74 11.62 -2.41 -5.33
N GLY A 75 12.17 -3.56 -5.74
CA GLY A 75 13.62 -3.75 -5.83
C GLY A 75 14.28 -2.62 -6.64
N TRP A 76 15.50 -2.28 -6.24
CA TRP A 76 16.37 -1.35 -6.96
C TRP A 76 16.39 -1.72 -8.46
N GLY A 77 16.31 -0.69 -9.31
CA GLY A 77 16.02 -0.80 -10.72
C GLY A 77 16.73 -1.94 -11.43
N GLN A 78 15.95 -2.75 -12.14
CA GLN A 78 16.46 -3.63 -13.16
C GLN A 78 16.77 -2.78 -14.40
N ASN A 79 17.85 -1.99 -14.38
CA ASN A 79 18.46 -1.43 -15.58
C ASN A 79 19.90 -0.94 -15.36
N ASP A 80 20.78 -1.79 -14.84
CA ASP A 80 22.21 -1.62 -15.05
C ASP A 80 22.64 -2.50 -16.23
N THR A 81 22.15 -2.17 -17.42
CA THR A 81 22.81 -2.65 -18.64
C THR A 81 24.07 -1.82 -18.79
N VAL A 82 25.15 -2.24 -18.13
CA VAL A 82 26.50 -1.79 -18.48
C VAL A 82 26.78 -2.38 -19.86
N SER A 83 26.53 -1.60 -20.91
CA SER A 83 27.11 -1.90 -22.21
C SER A 83 28.64 -1.84 -22.08
N PRO A 84 29.36 -2.86 -22.61
CA PRO A 84 30.83 -2.85 -22.63
C PRO A 84 31.39 -1.76 -23.54
#